data_AF-A0A942QLS0-F1
#
_entry.id   AF-A0A942QLS0-F1
#
_cell.length_a   1.000
_cell.length_b   1.000
_cell.length_c   1.000
_cell.angle_alpha   90.00
_cell.angle_beta   90.00
_cell.angle_gamma   90.00
#
_symmetry.space_group_name_H-M   'P 1'
#
loop_
_entity.id
_entity.type
_entity.pdbx_description
1 polymer ?
#
loop_
_entity_poly.entity_id
_entity_poly.type
_entity_poly.pdbx_seq_one_letter_code
_entity_poly.pdbx_strand_id
1 'polypeptide(L)' 'MDLERMRALLAALQEARYAGVRSVSYDGKSINYGSDAELANAISDLETRIATATTGAPRRRRWGTVASKGL' A
#
# COMPACT_ATOMS: atom_id res chain seq x y z
N MET A 1 -7.49 4.74 -9.38
CA MET A 1 -6.07 5.06 -9.11
C MET A 1 -5.24 4.01 -9.81
N ASP A 2 -4.42 4.41 -10.78
CA ASP A 2 -3.50 3.52 -11.48
C ASP A 2 -2.37 3.04 -10.55
N LEU A 3 -1.97 1.78 -10.73
CA LEU A 3 -0.91 1.14 -9.95
C LEU A 3 0.43 1.88 -10.03
N GLU A 4 0.77 2.39 -11.22
CA GLU A 4 1.96 3.23 -11.41
C GLU A 4 1.90 4.53 -10.61
N ARG A 5 0.72 5.17 -10.58
CA ARG A 5 0.50 6.40 -9.80
C ARG A 5 0.65 6.17 -8.30
N MET A 6 0.22 5.01 -7.81
CA MET A 6 0.38 4.64 -6.40
C MET A 6 1.85 4.34 -6.07
N ARG A 7 2.59 3.66 -6.94
CA ARG A 7 4.03 3.41 -6.77
C ARG A 7 4.86 4.69 -6.79
N ALA A 8 4.54 5.62 -7.68
CA ALA A 8 5.21 6.93 -7.75
C ALA A 8 4.98 7.74 -6.46
N LEU A 9 3.75 7.73 -5.92
CA LEU A 9 3.46 8.37 -4.63
C LEU A 9 4.26 7.73 -3.49
N LEU A 10 4.35 6.40 -3.47
CA LEU A 10 5.10 5.67 -2.45
C LEU A 10 6.58 6.05 -2.43
N ALA A 11 7.22 6.12 -3.60
CA ALA A 11 8.61 6.56 -3.70
C ALA A 11 8.79 7.99 -3.17
N ALA A 12 7.91 8.92 -3.57
CA ALA A 12 7.95 10.31 -3.10
C ALA A 12 7.74 10.43 -1.57
N LEU A 13 6.86 9.61 -0.99
CA LEU A 13 6.65 9.54 0.46
C LEU A 13 7.90 9.03 1.20
N GLN A 14 8.57 8.01 0.65
CA GLN A 14 9.79 7.48 1.22
C GLN A 14 10.92 8.52 1.17
N GLU A 15 11.12 9.18 0.02
CA GLU A 15 12.12 10.25 -0.11
C GLU A 15 11.86 11.41 0.85
N ALA A 16 10.61 11.84 1.00
CA ALA A 16 10.24 12.87 1.96
C ALA A 16 10.60 12.47 3.40
N ARG A 17 10.33 11.22 3.78
CA ARG A 17 10.71 10.67 5.09
C ARG A 17 12.23 10.63 5.28
N TYR A 18 12.99 10.23 4.27
CA TYR A 18 14.46 10.25 4.30
C TYR A 18 15.02 11.67 4.41
N ALA A 19 14.39 12.65 3.76
CA ALA A 19 14.75 14.07 3.85
C ALA A 19 14.33 14.72 5.18
N GLY A 20 13.57 14.02 6.04
CA GLY A 20 13.00 14.58 7.27
C GLY A 20 11.84 15.56 7.02
N VAL A 21 11.28 15.56 5.82
CA VAL A 21 10.19 16.44 5.40
C VAL A 21 8.88 15.66 5.43
N ARG A 22 7.90 16.21 6.12
CA ARG A 22 6.55 15.62 6.31
C ARG A 22 5.51 16.20 5.35
N SER A 23 5.99 16.86 4.30
CA SER A 23 5.19 17.45 3.25
C SER A 23 5.42 16.67 1.96
N VAL A 24 4.35 16.12 1.40
CA VAL A 24 4.39 15.37 0.14
C VAL A 24 3.52 16.09 -0.87
N SER A 25 4.11 16.43 -2.01
CA SER A 25 3.39 17.00 -3.13
C SER A 25 2.97 15.88 -4.07
N TYR A 26 1.66 15.70 -4.23
CA TYR A 26 1.08 14.74 -5.16
C TYR A 26 0.02 15.39 -6.04
N ASP A 27 0.14 15.22 -7.35
CA ASP A 27 -0.86 15.67 -8.32
C ASP A 27 -1.21 17.17 -8.19
N GLY A 28 -0.20 17.99 -7.85
CA GLY A 28 -0.36 19.43 -7.62
C GLY A 28 -0.94 19.80 -6.25
N LYS A 29 -1.17 18.83 -5.35
CA LYS A 29 -1.63 19.05 -3.98
C LYS A 29 -0.52 18.73 -3.00
N SER A 30 -0.16 19.69 -2.16
CA SER A 30 0.73 19.45 -1.02
C SER A 30 -0.08 18.96 0.17
N ILE A 31 0.26 17.78 0.65
CA ILE A 31 -0.28 17.18 1.87
C ILE A 31 0.79 17.27 2.94
N ASN A 32 0.49 17.95 4.05
CA ASN A 32 1.39 18.05 5.20
C ASN A 32 0.89 17.16 6.33
N TYR A 33 1.70 16.17 6.70
CA TYR A 33 1.39 15.25 7.79
C TYR A 33 1.82 15.85 9.14
N GLY A 34 0.96 15.74 10.15
CA GLY A 34 1.22 16.29 11.49
C GLY A 34 2.37 15.58 12.21
N SER A 35 2.48 14.26 12.01
CA SER A 35 3.41 13.37 12.74
C SER A 35 4.00 12.27 11.85
N ASP A 36 5.20 11.77 12.19
CA ASP A 36 5.83 10.61 11.50
C ASP A 36 4.94 9.35 11.59
N ALA A 37 4.23 9.16 12.70
CA ALA A 37 3.31 8.05 12.88
C ALA A 37 2.16 8.07 11.85
N GLU A 38 1.61 9.25 11.53
CA GLU A 38 0.57 9.37 10.51
C GLU A 38 1.13 9.13 9.11
N LEU A 39 2.35 9.62 8.85
CA LEU A 39 3.05 9.38 7.59
C LEU A 39 3.34 7.88 7.39
N ALA A 40 3.82 7.18 8.43
CA ALA A 40 4.06 5.75 8.40
C ALA A 40 2.76 4.95 8.16
N ASN A 41 1.67 5.33 8.83
CA ASN A 41 0.37 4.69 8.63
C ASN A 41 -0.17 4.89 7.20
N ALA A 42 -0.01 6.10 6.65
CA ALA A 42 -0.38 6.40 5.27
C ALA A 42 0.44 5.58 4.25
N ILE A 43 1.74 5.38 4.49
CA ILE A 43 2.58 4.51 3.65
C ILE A 43 2.06 3.06 3.71
N SER A 44 1.81 2.52 4.91
CA SER A 44 1.32 1.14 5.06
C SER A 44 -0.06 0.92 4.43
N ASP A 45 -0.97 1.89 4.52
CA ASP A 45 -2.25 1.87 3.80
C ASP A 45 -2.01 1.81 2.28
N LEU A 46 -1.13 2.68 1.77
CA LEU A 46 -0.84 2.74 0.35
C LEU A 46 -0.20 1.44 -0.18
N GLU A 47 0.72 0.84 0.57
CA GLU A 47 1.32 -0.47 0.26
C GLU A 47 0.25 -1.57 0.22
N THR A 48 -0.65 -1.60 1.19
CA THR A 48 -1.77 -2.55 1.24
C THR A 48 -2.68 -2.37 0.03
N ARG A 49 -2.94 -1.13 -0.36
CA ARG A 49 -3.76 -0.81 -1.53
C ARG A 49 -3.09 -1.19 -2.84
N ILE A 50 -1.78 -1.01 -2.96
CA ILE A 50 -0.98 -1.49 -4.10
C ILE A 50 -0.99 -3.02 -4.15
N ALA A 51 -0.81 -3.71 -3.02
CA ALA A 51 -0.80 -5.17 -2.94
C ALA A 51 -2.15 -5.77 -3.34
N THR A 52 -3.26 -5.19 -2.88
CA THR A 52 -4.63 -5.61 -3.25
C THR A 52 -4.94 -5.32 -4.71
N ALA A 53 -4.53 -4.17 -5.24
CA ALA A 53 -4.68 -3.83 -6.65
C ALA A 53 -3.82 -4.70 -7.59
N THR A 54 -2.62 -5.10 -7.15
CA THR A 54 -1.70 -5.96 -7.93
C THR A 54 -2.14 -7.43 -7.90
N THR A 55 -2.64 -7.91 -6.76
CA THR A 55 -2.99 -9.32 -6.57
C THR A 55 -4.36 -9.68 -7.16
N GLY A 56 -5.22 -8.70 -7.45
CA GLY A 56 -6.53 -8.92 -8.07
C GLY A 56 -7.46 -9.75 -7.18
N ALA A 57 -8.13 -9.09 -6.22
CA ALA A 57 -9.06 -9.67 -5.25
C ALA A 57 -8.46 -10.78 -4.35
N PRO A 58 -8.89 -10.91 -3.08
CA PRO A 58 -8.41 -11.98 -2.23
C PRO A 58 -8.84 -13.32 -2.83
N ARG A 59 -7.90 -14.05 -3.43
CA ARG A 59 -8.07 -15.44 -3.83
C ARG A 59 -8.42 -16.22 -2.57
N ARG A 60 -9.72 -16.38 -2.32
CA ARG A 60 -10.29 -17.12 -1.20
C ARG A 60 -9.55 -18.47 -1.15
N ARG A 61 -8.64 -18.63 -0.20
CA ARG A 61 -7.94 -19.92 0.02
C ARG A 61 -9.02 -20.90 0.45
N ARG A 62 -9.60 -21.60 -0.54
CA ARG A 62 -10.53 -22.68 -0.31
C ARG A 62 -9.67 -23.82 0.24
N TRP A 63 -9.60 -23.93 1.55
CA TRP A 63 -9.07 -25.10 2.23
C TRP A 63 -9.96 -26.28 1.83
N GLY A 64 -9.60 -26.94 0.73
CA GLY A 64 -10.18 -28.23 0.38
C GLY A 64 -9.55 -29.23 1.31
N THR A 65 -10.24 -29.60 2.38
CA THR A 65 -9.98 -30.86 3.07
C THR A 65 -10.26 -31.99 2.08
N VAL A 66 -9.24 -32.41 1.34
CA VAL A 66 -9.27 -33.69 0.62
C VAL A 66 -9.17 -34.77 1.68
N ALA A 67 -10.33 -35.22 2.15
CA ALA A 67 -10.45 -36.50 2.84
C ALA A 67 -10.60 -37.58 1.77
N SER A 68 -9.48 -38.12 1.28
CA SER A 68 -9.49 -39.38 0.53
C SER A 68 -9.69 -40.51 1.53
N LYS A 69 -10.95 -40.87 1.79
CA LYS A 69 -11.27 -42.12 2.48
C LYS A 69 -11.02 -43.25 1.48
N GLY A 70 -10.00 -44.06 1.75
CA GLY A 70 -9.61 -45.22 0.96
C GLY A 70 -10.79 -46.18 0.77
N LEU A 71 -10.90 -46.67 -0.46
CA LEU A 71 -11.72 -47.80 -0.88
C LEU A 71 -10.78 -48.99 -1.12
#